data_AF-A0AA97I2Z2-F1
#
_entry.id   AF-A0AA97I2Z2-F1
#
_cell.length_a   1.000
_cell.length_b   1.000
_cell.length_c   1.000
_cell.angle_alpha   90.00
_cell.angle_beta   90.00
_cell.angle_gamma   90.00
#
_symmetry.space_group_name_H-M   'P 1'
#
loop_
_entity.id
_entity.type
_entity.pdbx_description
1 polymer ?
#
loop_
_entity_poly.entity_id
_entity_poly.type
_entity_poly.pdbx_seq_one_letter_code
_entity_poly.pdbx_strand_id
1 'polypeptide(L)'
;MSVEITVSEGGMPHNKVLAIGLVGSLVCIYLTYMNTLANTQLFAFFGGLAAVFALWWGTDTIKHLCSYGLGTGVPSAGMIALGSGVIAMVLATKLSSMNMIPVSSVLIIPIGCVVIGAILGAILGYIANNIVNMNIPVMVVSLAELCIVGAITILGLATMVSGSFAFADLVTGSSTFFGVEVANYQSSVIGGGVIAVIFMLGAIAVQHAFNACLGPNESQDRTLMLAAECGFLSMITVAIMSFAFISFTAAVVSFIISAIGWVYTYKQYLVMSKRDAFMWLDAKPIREKEA
;
A
#
# COMPACT_ATOMS: atom_id res chain seq x y z
N MET A 1 -7.05 33.61 19.71
CA MET A 1 -7.45 33.29 18.32
C MET A 1 -7.33 31.78 18.18
N SER A 2 -8.36 31.03 18.54
CA SER A 2 -8.42 29.59 18.27
C SER A 2 -8.77 29.44 16.80
N VAL A 3 -7.76 29.22 15.96
CA VAL A 3 -8.00 28.87 14.57
C VAL A 3 -8.69 27.52 14.59
N GLU A 4 -9.99 27.48 14.28
CA GLU A 4 -10.66 26.23 13.97
C GLU A 4 -9.92 25.61 12.78
N ILE A 5 -9.23 24.50 13.06
CA ILE A 5 -8.65 23.65 12.02
C ILE A 5 -9.85 23.01 11.32
N THR A 6 -10.35 23.67 10.28
CA THR A 6 -11.41 23.13 9.44
C THR A 6 -10.80 21.98 8.63
N VAL A 7 -11.33 20.77 8.87
CA VAL A 7 -10.88 19.54 8.20
C VAL A 7 -11.14 19.69 6.70
N SER A 8 -10.16 19.34 5.86
CA SER A 8 -10.39 19.25 4.41
C SER A 8 -11.34 18.07 4.14
N GLU A 9 -12.62 18.37 3.92
CA GLU A 9 -13.62 17.38 3.58
C GLU A 9 -13.43 16.89 2.14
N GLY A 10 -13.36 15.57 1.97
CA GLY A 10 -13.32 14.93 0.66
C GLY A 10 -14.71 14.74 0.05
N GLY A 11 -14.78 14.49 -1.26
CA GLY A 11 -16.03 14.13 -1.94
C GLY A 11 -16.61 12.78 -1.50
N MET A 12 -15.82 11.92 -0.85
CA MET A 12 -16.22 10.66 -0.24
C MET A 12 -15.85 10.63 1.27
N PRO A 13 -16.76 10.20 2.15
CA PRO A 13 -16.46 9.98 3.56
C PRO A 13 -15.31 8.99 3.78
N HIS A 14 -14.41 9.31 4.70
CA HIS A 14 -13.23 8.50 5.05
C HIS A 14 -13.58 7.03 5.35
N ASN A 15 -14.64 6.78 6.14
CA ASN A 15 -15.06 5.41 6.47
C ASN A 15 -15.47 4.58 5.24
N LYS A 16 -15.98 5.22 4.18
CA LYS A 16 -16.28 4.52 2.92
C LYS A 16 -15.00 4.18 2.16
N VAL A 17 -14.04 5.11 2.11
CA VAL A 17 -12.73 4.89 1.50
C VAL A 17 -12.00 3.74 2.21
N LEU A 18 -11.98 3.76 3.54
CA LEU A 18 -11.44 2.70 4.38
C LEU A 18 -12.10 1.35 4.08
N ALA A 19 -13.43 1.28 4.08
CA ALA A 19 -14.15 0.03 3.85
C ALA A 19 -13.83 -0.55 2.46
N ILE A 20 -13.81 0.28 1.42
CA ILE A 20 -13.48 -0.15 0.05
C ILE A 20 -12.03 -0.62 -0.03
N GLY A 21 -11.08 0.13 0.53
CA GLY A 21 -9.66 -0.24 0.49
C GLY A 21 -9.36 -1.52 1.27
N LEU A 22 -9.92 -1.66 2.47
CA LEU A 22 -9.74 -2.86 3.30
C LEU A 22 -10.39 -4.09 2.66
N VAL A 23 -11.67 -4.02 2.27
CA VAL A 23 -12.37 -5.17 1.69
C VAL A 23 -11.77 -5.52 0.32
N GLY A 24 -11.53 -4.52 -0.53
CA GLY A 24 -10.92 -4.72 -1.84
C GLY A 24 -9.54 -5.37 -1.74
N SER A 25 -8.68 -4.88 -0.84
CA SER A 25 -7.35 -5.46 -0.66
C SER A 25 -7.37 -6.88 -0.08
N LEU A 26 -8.22 -7.17 0.90
CA LEU A 26 -8.36 -8.51 1.46
C LEU A 26 -8.88 -9.51 0.41
N VAL A 27 -9.94 -9.14 -0.32
CA VAL A 27 -10.49 -9.98 -1.39
C VAL A 27 -9.43 -10.27 -2.44
N CYS A 28 -8.69 -9.26 -2.89
CA CYS A 28 -7.61 -9.45 -3.85
C CYS A 28 -6.50 -10.35 -3.32
N ILE A 29 -6.04 -10.20 -2.07
CA ILE A 29 -5.06 -11.15 -1.50
C ILE A 29 -5.65 -12.56 -1.48
N TYR A 30 -6.88 -12.75 -1.04
CA TYR A 30 -7.49 -14.09 -1.03
C TYR A 30 -7.63 -14.70 -2.43
N LEU A 31 -7.88 -13.90 -3.46
CA LEU A 31 -7.91 -14.38 -4.84
C LEU A 31 -6.55 -14.92 -5.31
N THR A 32 -5.43 -14.48 -4.73
CA THR A 32 -4.12 -15.09 -5.03
C THR A 32 -4.02 -16.54 -4.55
N TYR A 33 -4.79 -16.95 -3.53
CA TYR A 33 -4.83 -18.34 -3.06
C TYR A 33 -5.38 -19.30 -4.11
N MET A 34 -6.09 -18.79 -5.14
CA MET A 34 -6.48 -19.60 -6.29
C MET A 34 -5.28 -20.20 -7.03
N ASN A 35 -4.08 -19.64 -6.90
CA ASN A 35 -2.84 -20.25 -7.38
C ASN A 35 -2.63 -21.65 -6.80
N THR A 36 -2.84 -21.81 -5.48
CA THR A 36 -2.74 -23.10 -4.80
C THR A 36 -3.85 -24.06 -5.23
N LEU A 37 -5.09 -23.57 -5.37
CA LEU A 37 -6.24 -24.41 -5.72
C LEU A 37 -6.19 -24.89 -7.18
N ALA A 38 -5.75 -24.04 -8.10
CA ALA A 38 -5.71 -24.34 -9.53
C ALA A 38 -4.33 -24.82 -10.01
N ASN A 39 -3.35 -24.98 -9.10
CA ASN A 39 -1.95 -25.32 -9.42
C ASN A 39 -1.36 -24.43 -10.52
N THR A 40 -1.56 -23.12 -10.38
CA THR A 40 -1.10 -22.11 -11.34
C THR A 40 -0.47 -20.95 -10.60
N GLN A 41 0.18 -20.04 -11.32
CA GLN A 41 0.73 -18.79 -10.78
C GLN A 41 0.06 -17.56 -11.40
N LEU A 42 -0.90 -17.77 -12.31
CA LEU A 42 -1.53 -16.71 -13.09
C LEU A 42 -2.31 -15.70 -12.23
N PHE A 43 -2.73 -16.06 -11.02
CA PHE A 43 -3.48 -15.19 -10.12
C PHE A 43 -2.58 -14.29 -9.25
N ALA A 44 -1.25 -14.32 -9.44
CA ALA A 44 -0.30 -13.50 -8.68
C ALA A 44 -0.58 -11.99 -8.80
N PHE A 45 -1.06 -11.51 -9.95
CA PHE A 45 -1.39 -10.09 -10.16
C PHE A 45 -2.41 -9.54 -9.17
N PHE A 46 -3.29 -10.39 -8.61
CA PHE A 46 -4.24 -9.96 -7.59
C PHE A 46 -3.54 -9.46 -6.32
N GLY A 47 -2.34 -9.95 -6.00
CA GLY A 47 -1.53 -9.40 -4.92
C GLY A 47 -1.17 -7.93 -5.17
N GLY A 48 -0.80 -7.59 -6.40
CA GLY A 48 -0.55 -6.21 -6.80
C GLY A 48 -1.81 -5.34 -6.73
N LEU A 49 -2.95 -5.85 -7.20
CA LEU A 49 -4.23 -5.14 -7.09
C LEU A 49 -4.62 -4.88 -5.64
N ALA A 50 -4.32 -5.81 -4.74
CA ALA A 50 -4.54 -5.61 -3.31
C ALA A 50 -3.72 -4.43 -2.76
N ALA A 51 -2.45 -4.33 -3.19
CA ALA A 51 -1.61 -3.21 -2.83
C ALA A 51 -2.17 -1.88 -3.36
N VAL A 52 -2.72 -1.85 -4.58
CA VAL A 52 -3.38 -0.64 -5.13
C VAL A 52 -4.54 -0.19 -4.26
N PHE A 53 -5.44 -1.11 -3.85
CA PHE A 53 -6.56 -0.77 -2.95
C PHE A 53 -6.09 -0.30 -1.58
N ALA A 54 -5.06 -0.92 -1.03
CA ALA A 54 -4.49 -0.52 0.25
C ALA A 54 -3.85 0.88 0.17
N LEU A 55 -3.05 1.15 -0.87
CA LEU A 55 -2.44 2.46 -1.11
C LEU A 55 -3.49 3.55 -1.30
N TRP A 56 -4.56 3.25 -2.05
CA TRP A 56 -5.69 4.15 -2.25
C TRP A 56 -6.35 4.57 -0.93
N TRP A 57 -6.59 3.63 -0.02
CA TRP A 57 -7.06 3.94 1.33
C TRP A 57 -5.99 4.69 2.15
N GLY A 58 -4.74 4.25 2.12
CA GLY A 58 -3.65 4.88 2.88
C GLY A 58 -3.44 6.34 2.54
N THR A 59 -3.55 6.72 1.27
CA THR A 59 -3.45 8.12 0.85
C THR A 59 -4.55 8.98 1.47
N ASP A 60 -5.79 8.46 1.59
CA ASP A 60 -6.88 9.16 2.26
C ASP A 60 -6.64 9.28 3.78
N THR A 61 -6.12 8.22 4.41
CA THR A 61 -5.70 8.27 5.82
C THR A 61 -4.57 9.29 6.04
N ILE A 62 -3.61 9.40 5.12
CA ILE A 62 -2.57 10.44 5.16
C ILE A 62 -3.21 11.83 5.06
N LYS A 63 -4.13 12.04 4.10
CA LYS A 63 -4.84 13.32 3.97
C LYS A 63 -5.55 13.67 5.29
N HIS A 64 -6.28 12.72 5.87
CA HIS A 64 -7.02 12.90 7.11
C HIS A 64 -6.10 13.18 8.31
N LEU A 65 -4.92 12.58 8.37
CA LEU A 65 -3.91 12.88 9.38
C LEU A 65 -3.33 14.29 9.17
N CYS A 66 -3.01 14.64 7.92
CA CYS A 66 -2.31 15.89 7.58
C CYS A 66 -3.22 17.12 7.57
N SER A 67 -4.55 16.95 7.48
CA SER A 67 -5.50 18.06 7.67
C SER A 67 -5.40 18.72 9.04
N TYR A 68 -4.78 18.04 10.02
CA TYR A 68 -4.50 18.60 11.34
C TYR A 68 -3.19 19.41 11.43
N GLY A 69 -2.58 19.77 10.29
CA GLY A 69 -1.44 20.71 10.23
C GLY A 69 -0.06 20.06 10.10
N LEU A 70 0.03 18.78 9.75
CA LEU A 70 1.30 18.07 9.53
C LEU A 70 1.84 18.29 8.11
N GLY A 71 2.15 19.52 7.74
CA GLY A 71 2.67 19.84 6.40
C GLY A 71 3.96 19.07 6.04
N THR A 72 4.89 18.92 7.00
CA THR A 72 6.17 18.20 6.80
C THR A 72 6.19 16.79 7.38
N GLY A 73 5.13 16.36 8.06
CA GLY A 73 5.02 15.05 8.71
C GLY A 73 4.53 13.92 7.78
N VAL A 74 4.14 14.26 6.55
CA VAL A 74 3.62 13.31 5.54
C VAL A 74 4.61 12.18 5.27
N PRO A 75 5.92 12.47 5.04
CA PRO A 75 6.84 11.40 4.70
C PRO A 75 7.16 10.48 5.89
N SER A 76 7.29 11.05 7.09
CA SER A 76 7.62 10.27 8.29
C SER A 76 6.48 9.33 8.69
N ALA A 77 5.22 9.77 8.60
CA ALA A 77 4.06 8.92 8.86
C ALA A 77 4.01 7.71 7.92
N GLY A 78 4.23 7.93 6.61
CA GLY A 78 4.25 6.84 5.63
C GLY A 78 5.43 5.87 5.83
N MET A 79 6.61 6.37 6.19
CA MET A 79 7.78 5.51 6.42
C MET A 79 7.64 4.68 7.70
N ILE A 80 7.11 5.25 8.78
CA ILE A 80 6.84 4.51 10.03
C ILE A 80 5.80 3.43 9.75
N ALA A 81 4.71 3.78 9.07
CA ALA A 81 3.63 2.86 8.74
C ALA A 81 4.08 1.66 7.88
N LEU A 82 4.91 1.89 6.87
CA LEU A 82 5.46 0.78 6.07
C LEU A 82 6.51 -0.01 6.83
N GLY A 83 7.32 0.63 7.67
CA GLY A 83 8.33 -0.06 8.48
C GLY A 83 7.68 -1.03 9.46
N SER A 84 6.67 -0.55 10.19
CA SER A 84 5.84 -1.40 11.04
C SER A 84 5.00 -2.39 10.24
N GLY A 85 4.60 -2.04 9.02
CA GLY A 85 3.91 -2.92 8.08
C GLY A 85 4.73 -4.16 7.67
N VAL A 86 6.02 -3.99 7.37
CA VAL A 86 6.93 -5.12 7.10
C VAL A 86 7.01 -6.05 8.32
N ILE A 87 7.16 -5.48 9.53
CA ILE A 87 7.20 -6.25 10.78
C ILE A 87 5.89 -7.01 10.98
N ALA A 88 4.74 -6.34 10.78
CA ALA A 88 3.42 -6.94 10.90
C ALA A 88 3.23 -8.09 9.91
N MET A 89 3.63 -7.91 8.65
CA MET A 89 3.56 -8.92 7.59
C MET A 89 4.41 -10.15 7.93
N VAL A 90 5.66 -9.94 8.34
CA VAL A 90 6.57 -11.04 8.72
C VAL A 90 6.05 -11.78 9.96
N LEU A 91 5.52 -11.06 10.95
CA LEU A 91 4.95 -11.70 12.14
C LEU A 91 3.69 -12.50 11.81
N ALA A 92 2.78 -11.94 11.01
CA ALA A 92 1.54 -12.62 10.59
C ALA A 92 1.83 -13.91 9.82
N THR A 93 2.73 -13.85 8.84
CA THR A 93 3.16 -15.00 8.04
C THR A 93 3.86 -16.05 8.90
N LYS A 94 4.74 -15.65 9.83
CA LYS A 94 5.44 -16.58 10.71
C LYS A 94 4.53 -17.25 11.75
N LEU A 95 3.63 -16.49 12.39
CA LEU A 95 2.71 -17.05 13.40
C LEU A 95 1.77 -18.10 12.79
N SER A 96 1.32 -17.90 11.55
CA SER A 96 0.56 -18.90 10.80
C SER A 96 1.35 -20.20 10.58
N SER A 97 2.68 -20.14 10.49
CA SER A 97 3.54 -21.32 10.30
C SER A 97 3.85 -22.10 11.59
N MET A 98 3.64 -21.48 12.76
CA MET A 98 4.03 -22.05 14.06
C MET A 98 2.88 -22.76 14.80
N ASN A 99 1.70 -22.92 14.19
CA ASN A 99 0.49 -23.48 14.82
C ASN A 99 0.09 -22.79 16.14
N MET A 100 0.55 -21.57 16.40
CA MET A 100 0.25 -20.82 17.63
C MET A 100 -1.14 -20.18 17.61
N ILE A 101 -1.79 -20.15 16.45
CA ILE A 101 -3.20 -19.83 16.31
C ILE A 101 -3.92 -21.17 16.04
N PRO A 102 -5.04 -21.50 16.70
CA PRO A 102 -5.79 -22.76 16.51
C PRO A 102 -6.37 -22.97 15.10
N VAL A 103 -5.95 -22.16 14.13
CA VAL A 103 -6.29 -22.25 12.71
C VAL A 103 -4.98 -22.19 11.92
N SER A 104 -4.30 -23.33 11.80
CA SER A 104 -3.02 -23.53 11.08
C SER A 104 -3.14 -23.39 9.55
N SER A 105 -4.00 -22.49 9.06
CA SER A 105 -4.24 -22.30 7.64
C SER A 105 -3.55 -21.03 7.16
N VAL A 106 -2.83 -21.13 6.03
CA VAL A 106 -2.22 -20.01 5.30
C VAL A 106 -3.22 -18.86 5.12
N LEU A 107 -4.52 -19.16 5.00
CA LEU A 107 -5.62 -18.20 4.88
C LEU A 107 -5.79 -17.21 6.04
N ILE A 108 -5.16 -17.43 7.20
CA ILE A 108 -5.23 -16.47 8.31
C ILE A 108 -4.28 -15.29 8.12
N ILE A 109 -3.26 -15.42 7.25
CA ILE A 109 -2.20 -14.44 7.08
C ILE A 109 -2.73 -13.03 6.73
N PRO A 110 -3.68 -12.85 5.79
CA PRO A 110 -4.18 -11.51 5.45
C PRO A 110 -4.89 -10.84 6.64
N ILE A 111 -5.73 -11.58 7.38
CA ILE A 111 -6.40 -11.09 8.60
C ILE A 111 -5.37 -10.84 9.70
N GLY A 112 -4.37 -11.71 9.84
CA GLY A 112 -3.25 -11.54 10.77
C GLY A 112 -2.49 -10.24 10.51
N CYS A 113 -2.27 -9.88 9.24
CA CYS A 113 -1.66 -8.59 8.87
C CYS A 113 -2.51 -7.40 9.32
N VAL A 114 -3.83 -7.47 9.18
CA VAL A 114 -4.76 -6.43 9.66
C VAL A 114 -4.69 -6.30 11.18
N VAL A 115 -4.83 -7.41 11.91
CA VAL A 115 -4.87 -7.39 13.39
C VAL A 115 -3.54 -6.94 13.97
N ILE A 116 -2.43 -7.52 13.53
CA ILE A 116 -1.09 -7.18 14.02
C ILE A 116 -0.73 -5.75 13.59
N GLY A 117 -1.06 -5.35 12.36
CA GLY A 117 -0.87 -3.99 11.87
C GLY A 117 -1.62 -2.96 12.71
N ALA A 118 -2.90 -3.19 13.02
CA ALA A 118 -3.70 -2.32 13.88
C ALA A 118 -3.07 -2.17 15.27
N ILE A 119 -2.64 -3.28 15.90
CA ILE A 119 -2.05 -3.26 17.24
C ILE A 119 -0.74 -2.46 17.22
N LEU A 120 0.16 -2.75 16.27
CA LEU A 120 1.44 -2.03 16.17
C LEU A 120 1.24 -0.55 15.88
N GLY A 121 0.37 -0.21 14.94
CA GLY A 121 0.08 1.18 14.61
C GLY A 121 -0.62 1.94 15.75
N ALA A 122 -1.49 1.29 16.52
CA ALA A 122 -2.09 1.90 17.71
C ALA A 122 -1.06 2.16 18.82
N ILE A 123 -0.12 1.24 19.04
CA ILE A 123 0.99 1.44 19.98
C ILE A 123 1.85 2.62 19.52
N LEU A 124 2.26 2.65 18.25
CA LEU A 124 3.07 3.73 17.69
C LEU A 124 2.34 5.07 17.74
N GLY A 125 1.05 5.09 17.45
CA GLY A 125 0.24 6.29 17.53
C GLY A 125 0.02 6.77 18.96
N TYR A 126 -0.12 5.86 19.93
CA TYR A 126 -0.16 6.22 21.34
C TYR A 126 1.15 6.87 21.79
N ILE A 127 2.30 6.30 21.39
CA ILE A 127 3.62 6.85 21.67
C ILE A 127 3.78 8.24 21.01
N ALA A 128 3.43 8.36 19.73
CA ALA A 128 3.52 9.62 18.99
C ALA A 128 2.64 10.72 19.61
N ASN A 129 1.42 10.38 20.02
CA ASN A 129 0.50 11.36 20.59
C ASN A 129 0.85 11.74 22.03
N ASN A 130 1.09 10.74 22.91
CA ASN A 130 1.17 10.95 24.36
C ASN A 130 2.60 11.06 24.91
N ILE A 131 3.59 10.46 24.23
CA ILE A 131 4.99 10.50 24.70
C ILE A 131 5.75 11.60 23.94
N VAL A 132 5.62 11.61 22.61
CA VAL A 132 6.25 12.64 21.75
C VAL A 132 5.46 13.96 21.80
N ASN A 133 4.25 13.95 22.38
CA ASN A 133 3.41 15.14 22.56
C ASN A 133 3.06 15.85 21.24
N MET A 134 2.80 15.08 20.18
CA MET A 134 2.30 15.65 18.91
C MET A 134 0.88 16.21 19.05
N ASN A 135 0.09 15.74 20.02
CA ASN A 135 -1.24 16.25 20.36
C ASN A 135 -2.21 16.36 19.18
N ILE A 136 -2.25 15.33 18.32
CA ILE A 136 -3.14 15.26 17.17
C ILE A 136 -4.30 14.30 17.47
N PRO A 137 -5.57 14.75 17.41
CA PRO A 137 -6.72 13.96 17.84
C PRO A 137 -6.87 12.60 17.14
N VAL A 138 -6.52 12.52 15.86
CA VAL A 138 -6.68 11.30 15.03
C VAL A 138 -5.41 10.43 14.96
N MET A 139 -4.33 10.82 15.63
CA MET A 139 -3.00 10.20 15.48
C MET A 139 -3.02 8.67 15.67
N VAL A 140 -3.67 8.20 16.73
CA VAL A 140 -3.71 6.77 17.08
C VAL A 140 -4.43 5.96 16.02
N VAL A 141 -5.59 6.46 15.57
CA VAL A 141 -6.41 5.79 14.55
C VAL A 141 -5.70 5.83 13.20
N SER A 142 -5.22 6.99 12.77
CA SER A 142 -4.51 7.14 11.49
C SER A 142 -3.26 6.27 11.42
N LEU A 143 -2.46 6.17 12.49
CA LEU A 143 -1.28 5.29 12.47
C LEU A 143 -1.65 3.80 12.55
N ALA A 144 -2.73 3.42 13.23
CA ALA A 144 -3.27 2.07 13.18
C ALA A 144 -3.66 1.69 11.75
N GLU A 145 -4.44 2.54 11.07
CA GLU A 145 -4.84 2.35 9.69
C GLU A 145 -3.65 2.31 8.73
N LEU A 146 -2.72 3.25 8.83
CA LEU A 146 -1.54 3.28 7.95
C LEU A 146 -0.64 2.05 8.14
N CYS A 147 -0.52 1.54 9.37
CA CYS A 147 0.23 0.30 9.60
C CYS A 147 -0.48 -0.92 8.99
N ILE A 148 -1.82 -0.97 9.00
CA ILE A 148 -2.59 -2.00 8.27
C ILE A 148 -2.32 -1.87 6.77
N VAL A 149 -2.48 -0.66 6.21
CA VAL A 149 -2.20 -0.38 4.81
C VAL A 149 -0.80 -0.84 4.45
N GLY A 150 0.17 -0.56 5.32
CA GLY A 150 1.54 -0.96 5.10
C GLY A 150 1.72 -2.48 5.09
N ALA A 151 1.16 -3.18 6.08
CA ALA A 151 1.22 -4.64 6.13
C ALA A 151 0.60 -5.29 4.89
N ILE A 152 -0.58 -4.80 4.47
CA ILE A 152 -1.30 -5.30 3.29
C ILE A 152 -0.56 -4.95 1.98
N THR A 153 -0.03 -3.74 1.85
CA THR A 153 0.72 -3.31 0.66
C THR A 153 1.96 -4.18 0.47
N ILE A 154 2.72 -4.36 1.55
CA ILE A 154 3.92 -5.20 1.54
C ILE A 154 3.55 -6.65 1.23
N LEU A 155 2.51 -7.20 1.89
CA LEU A 155 2.05 -8.57 1.63
C LEU A 155 1.59 -8.73 0.19
N GLY A 156 0.77 -7.81 -0.33
CA GLY A 156 0.22 -7.86 -1.68
C GLY A 156 1.31 -7.83 -2.75
N LEU A 157 2.25 -6.88 -2.66
CA LEU A 157 3.38 -6.81 -3.58
C LEU A 157 4.32 -8.02 -3.45
N ALA A 158 4.57 -8.51 -2.23
CA ALA A 158 5.37 -9.73 -2.03
C ALA A 158 4.69 -10.95 -2.65
N THR A 159 3.37 -11.08 -2.47
CA THR A 159 2.55 -12.15 -3.05
C THR A 159 2.54 -12.09 -4.56
N MET A 160 2.56 -10.90 -5.15
CA MET A 160 2.65 -10.74 -6.60
C MET A 160 4.00 -11.23 -7.13
N VAL A 161 5.10 -10.98 -6.41
CA VAL A 161 6.43 -11.49 -6.78
C VAL A 161 6.50 -13.01 -6.67
N SER A 162 6.13 -13.58 -5.53
CA SER A 162 6.31 -15.01 -5.23
C SER A 162 5.17 -15.89 -5.77
N GLY A 163 4.02 -15.32 -6.09
CA GLY A 163 2.78 -16.05 -6.37
C GLY A 163 2.09 -16.63 -5.14
N SER A 164 2.63 -16.42 -3.93
CA SER A 164 2.14 -16.98 -2.65
C SER A 164 2.46 -16.06 -1.47
N PHE A 165 1.54 -15.98 -0.51
CA PHE A 165 1.74 -15.26 0.75
C PHE A 165 2.18 -16.17 1.92
N ALA A 166 2.46 -17.45 1.67
CA ALA A 166 2.95 -18.35 2.71
C ALA A 166 4.39 -18.02 3.08
N PHE A 167 4.71 -18.08 4.38
CA PHE A 167 6.05 -17.71 4.88
C PHE A 167 7.19 -18.47 4.21
N ALA A 168 7.03 -19.80 4.02
CA ALA A 168 8.05 -20.65 3.41
C ALA A 168 8.41 -20.18 2.00
N ASP A 169 7.42 -19.86 1.17
CA ASP A 169 7.60 -19.41 -0.21
C ASP A 169 8.25 -18.02 -0.29
N LEU A 170 8.10 -17.20 0.77
CA LEU A 170 8.71 -15.88 0.84
C LEU A 170 10.18 -15.91 1.27
N VAL A 171 10.61 -16.93 2.03
CA VAL A 171 11.98 -17.05 2.56
C VAL A 171 12.82 -18.10 1.86
N THR A 172 12.23 -18.98 1.05
CA THR A 172 12.94 -20.07 0.38
C THR A 172 12.77 -19.96 -1.13
N GLY A 173 13.90 -19.88 -1.84
CA GLY A 173 13.98 -20.09 -3.28
C GLY A 173 14.62 -21.43 -3.62
N SER A 174 14.79 -21.69 -4.92
CA SER A 174 15.43 -22.90 -5.44
C SER A 174 16.62 -22.55 -6.34
N SER A 175 17.70 -23.32 -6.23
CA SER A 175 18.82 -23.29 -7.18
C SER A 175 19.17 -24.71 -7.61
N THR A 176 19.50 -24.90 -8.87
CA THR A 176 19.88 -26.21 -9.41
C THR A 176 21.40 -26.42 -9.27
N PHE A 177 21.81 -27.46 -8.55
CA PHE A 177 23.20 -27.90 -8.47
C PHE A 177 23.32 -29.28 -9.09
N PHE A 178 24.06 -29.42 -10.20
CA PHE A 178 24.18 -30.65 -10.98
C PHE A 178 22.84 -31.33 -11.32
N GLY A 179 21.80 -30.53 -11.60
CA GLY A 179 20.45 -31.03 -11.94
C GLY A 179 19.57 -31.40 -10.75
N VAL A 180 20.04 -31.19 -9.52
CA VAL A 180 19.26 -31.36 -8.29
C VAL A 180 18.84 -29.98 -7.77
N GLU A 181 17.55 -29.79 -7.52
CA GLU A 181 17.05 -28.57 -6.87
C GLU A 181 17.42 -28.57 -5.38
N VAL A 182 18.09 -27.50 -4.96
CA VAL A 182 18.50 -27.27 -3.58
C VAL A 182 17.89 -25.95 -3.10
N ALA A 183 17.39 -25.94 -1.87
CA ALA A 183 16.85 -24.74 -1.24
C ALA A 183 17.93 -23.66 -1.13
N ASN A 184 17.60 -22.45 -1.62
CA ASN A 184 18.46 -21.29 -1.58
C ASN A 184 17.71 -20.09 -1.00
N TYR A 185 18.07 -19.74 0.24
CA TYR A 185 17.46 -18.62 0.95
C TYR A 185 17.82 -17.24 0.37
N GLN A 186 18.96 -17.13 -0.33
CA GLN A 186 19.35 -15.89 -1.01
C GLN A 186 18.53 -15.63 -2.28
N SER A 187 17.95 -16.68 -2.86
CA SER A 187 17.07 -16.59 -4.05
C SER A 187 15.59 -16.48 -3.66
N SER A 188 15.29 -15.83 -2.54
CA SER A 188 13.92 -15.65 -2.02
C SER A 188 13.51 -14.18 -1.96
N VAL A 189 12.22 -13.90 -1.79
CA VAL A 189 11.70 -12.52 -1.72
C VAL A 189 12.30 -11.76 -0.53
N ILE A 190 12.40 -12.42 0.62
CA ILE A 190 12.93 -11.79 1.85
C ILE A 190 14.46 -11.86 1.87
N GLY A 191 15.04 -13.05 1.70
CA GLY A 191 16.49 -13.24 1.79
C GLY A 191 17.29 -12.65 0.63
N GLY A 192 16.68 -12.49 -0.54
CA GLY A 192 17.26 -11.83 -1.72
C GLY A 192 17.10 -10.31 -1.73
N GLY A 193 16.51 -9.71 -0.69
CA GLY A 193 16.40 -8.26 -0.56
C GLY A 193 15.30 -7.59 -1.40
N VAL A 194 14.47 -8.37 -2.11
CA VAL A 194 13.32 -7.85 -2.90
C VAL A 194 12.33 -7.10 -2.00
N ILE A 195 12.17 -7.55 -0.76
CA ILE A 195 11.33 -6.88 0.23
C ILE A 195 11.71 -5.41 0.47
N ALA A 196 13.00 -5.05 0.36
CA ALA A 196 13.46 -3.67 0.52
C ALA A 196 12.99 -2.78 -0.64
N VAL A 197 12.97 -3.32 -1.86
CA VAL A 197 12.44 -2.62 -3.04
C VAL A 197 10.94 -2.45 -2.90
N ILE A 198 10.22 -3.51 -2.51
CA ILE A 198 8.77 -3.47 -2.23
C ILE A 198 8.44 -2.42 -1.17
N PHE A 199 9.24 -2.36 -0.11
CA PHE A 199 9.12 -1.34 0.93
C PHE A 199 9.27 0.07 0.36
N MET A 200 10.31 0.34 -0.43
CA MET A 200 10.50 1.67 -1.01
C MET A 200 9.38 2.05 -1.99
N LEU A 201 8.94 1.11 -2.84
CA LEU A 201 7.84 1.32 -3.78
C LEU A 201 6.55 1.68 -3.05
N GLY A 202 6.14 0.87 -2.06
CA GLY A 202 4.94 1.15 -1.29
C GLY A 202 5.03 2.46 -0.51
N ALA A 203 6.20 2.77 0.06
CA ALA A 203 6.38 3.94 0.91
C ALA A 203 6.26 5.22 0.09
N ILE A 204 6.92 5.25 -1.07
CA ILE A 204 6.81 6.36 -2.01
C ILE A 204 5.37 6.46 -2.52
N ALA A 205 4.76 5.34 -2.91
CA ALA A 205 3.42 5.35 -3.50
C ALA A 205 2.35 5.90 -2.55
N VAL A 206 2.36 5.52 -1.27
CA VAL A 206 1.34 5.99 -0.30
C VAL A 206 1.49 7.49 -0.02
N GLN A 207 2.73 7.98 0.06
CA GLN A 207 3.05 9.38 0.42
C GLN A 207 2.95 10.34 -0.76
N HIS A 208 3.39 9.91 -1.94
CA HIS A 208 3.54 10.77 -3.12
C HIS A 208 2.20 11.34 -3.56
N ALA A 209 1.14 10.54 -3.56
CA ALA A 209 -0.15 10.97 -4.09
C ALA A 209 -0.72 12.19 -3.35
N PHE A 210 -0.71 12.17 -2.01
CA PHE A 210 -1.13 13.33 -1.23
C PHE A 210 -0.13 14.48 -1.33
N ASN A 211 1.17 14.21 -1.23
CA ASN A 211 2.20 15.25 -1.26
C ASN A 211 2.25 16.01 -2.60
N ALA A 212 2.03 15.32 -3.73
CA ALA A 212 1.99 15.92 -5.05
C ALA A 212 0.68 16.68 -5.34
N CYS A 213 -0.41 16.31 -4.67
CA CYS A 213 -1.70 16.99 -4.80
C CYS A 213 -1.93 18.08 -3.75
N LEU A 214 -1.00 18.24 -2.79
CA LEU A 214 -1.09 19.21 -1.70
C LEU A 214 -1.12 20.64 -2.24
N GLY A 215 -2.14 21.40 -1.83
CA GLY A 215 -2.26 22.82 -2.16
C GLY A 215 -3.70 23.33 -2.06
N PRO A 216 -3.95 24.61 -2.34
CA PRO A 216 -5.28 25.22 -2.27
C PRO A 216 -6.33 24.58 -3.19
N ASN A 217 -5.89 23.83 -4.21
CA ASN A 217 -6.75 23.11 -5.17
C ASN A 217 -6.71 21.60 -4.96
N GLU A 218 -6.38 21.11 -3.77
CA GLU A 218 -6.45 19.68 -3.50
C GLU A 218 -7.90 19.20 -3.68
N SER A 219 -8.07 18.19 -4.52
CA SER A 219 -9.35 17.51 -4.75
C SER A 219 -9.15 16.03 -4.46
N GLN A 220 -10.03 15.48 -3.62
CA GLN A 220 -9.86 14.10 -3.13
C GLN A 220 -9.85 13.09 -4.28
N ASP A 221 -10.66 13.31 -5.32
CA ASP A 221 -10.73 12.42 -6.47
C ASP A 221 -9.43 12.40 -7.29
N ARG A 222 -8.79 13.56 -7.48
CA ARG A 222 -7.46 13.65 -8.13
C ARG A 222 -6.40 12.96 -7.29
N THR A 223 -6.38 13.22 -5.99
CA THR A 223 -5.42 12.62 -5.05
C THR A 223 -5.53 11.10 -5.03
N LEU A 224 -6.76 10.59 -4.94
CA LEU A 224 -7.06 9.15 -4.97
C LEU A 224 -6.75 8.51 -6.32
N MET A 225 -6.97 9.22 -7.43
CA MET A 225 -6.57 8.74 -8.76
C MET A 225 -5.06 8.64 -8.91
N LEU A 226 -4.31 9.60 -8.35
CA LEU A 226 -2.84 9.56 -8.32
C LEU A 226 -2.34 8.41 -7.43
N ALA A 227 -3.01 8.12 -6.30
CA ALA A 227 -2.67 6.97 -5.46
C ALA A 227 -2.82 5.65 -6.22
N ALA A 228 -3.89 5.50 -7.00
CA ALA A 228 -4.09 4.33 -7.86
C ALA A 228 -3.01 4.23 -8.95
N GLU A 229 -2.65 5.35 -9.59
CA GLU A 229 -1.57 5.42 -10.57
C GLU A 229 -0.21 5.00 -9.99
N CYS A 230 0.17 5.52 -8.82
CA CYS A 230 1.40 5.16 -8.13
C CYS A 230 1.41 3.68 -7.70
N GLY A 231 0.25 3.14 -7.32
CA GLY A 231 0.07 1.72 -7.04
C GLY A 231 0.33 0.86 -8.28
N PHE A 232 -0.30 1.19 -9.42
CA PHE A 232 -0.08 0.45 -10.67
C PHE A 232 1.36 0.60 -11.20
N LEU A 233 1.97 1.78 -11.04
CA LEU A 233 3.38 1.98 -11.38
C LEU A 233 4.29 1.07 -10.53
N SER A 234 3.99 0.95 -9.23
CA SER A 234 4.68 0.00 -8.34
C SER A 234 4.48 -1.45 -8.77
N MET A 235 3.27 -1.81 -9.22
CA MET A 235 2.99 -3.13 -9.78
C MET A 235 3.77 -3.41 -11.07
N ILE A 236 4.07 -2.41 -11.91
CA ILE A 236 4.92 -2.62 -13.11
C ILE A 236 6.32 -3.07 -12.69
N THR A 237 6.94 -2.34 -11.74
CA THR A 237 8.28 -2.68 -11.23
C THR A 237 8.28 -4.07 -10.60
N VAL A 238 7.27 -4.38 -9.79
CA VAL A 238 7.11 -5.70 -9.16
C VAL A 238 6.88 -6.81 -10.19
N ALA A 239 6.12 -6.57 -11.26
CA ALA A 239 5.92 -7.55 -12.34
C ALA A 239 7.25 -7.90 -13.04
N ILE A 240 8.12 -6.91 -13.26
CA ILE A 240 9.46 -7.13 -13.83
C ILE A 240 10.30 -8.02 -12.89
N MET A 241 10.24 -7.77 -11.58
CA MET A 241 10.95 -8.59 -10.60
C MET A 241 10.39 -10.02 -10.53
N SER A 242 9.08 -10.18 -10.75
CA SER A 242 8.38 -11.46 -10.67
C SER A 242 8.92 -12.50 -11.68
N PHE A 243 9.53 -12.07 -12.80
CA PHE A 243 10.17 -12.99 -13.77
C PHE A 243 11.26 -13.87 -13.14
N ALA A 244 11.84 -13.47 -12.01
CA ALA A 244 12.83 -14.27 -11.29
C ALA A 244 12.24 -15.32 -10.34
N PHE A 245 10.92 -15.29 -10.09
CA PHE A 245 10.27 -16.07 -9.02
C PHE A 245 9.08 -16.91 -9.50
N ILE A 246 8.34 -16.42 -10.48
CA ILE A 246 7.18 -17.12 -11.06
C ILE A 246 7.40 -17.41 -12.54
N SER A 247 6.59 -18.31 -13.08
CA SER A 247 6.59 -18.67 -14.50
C SER A 247 6.50 -17.45 -15.39
N PHE A 248 7.20 -17.52 -16.54
CA PHE A 248 7.25 -16.46 -17.53
C PHE A 248 5.85 -15.95 -17.91
N THR A 249 4.90 -16.86 -18.15
CA THR A 249 3.51 -16.50 -18.49
C THR A 249 2.81 -15.73 -17.38
N ALA A 250 2.98 -16.12 -16.11
CA ALA A 250 2.36 -15.43 -14.99
C ALA A 250 2.95 -14.02 -14.77
N ALA A 251 4.26 -13.87 -14.95
CA ALA A 251 4.92 -12.56 -14.89
C ALA A 251 4.44 -11.64 -16.02
N VAL A 252 4.29 -12.16 -17.25
CA VAL A 252 3.74 -11.41 -18.40
C VAL A 252 2.30 -10.95 -18.15
N VAL A 253 1.44 -11.83 -17.64
CA VAL A 253 0.05 -11.46 -17.30
C VAL A 253 0.02 -10.34 -16.26
N SER A 254 0.84 -10.47 -15.22
CA SER A 254 0.96 -9.45 -14.18
C SER A 254 1.44 -8.11 -14.76
N PHE A 255 2.44 -8.13 -15.64
CA PHE A 255 2.93 -6.93 -16.32
C PHE A 255 1.85 -6.25 -17.17
N ILE A 256 1.11 -7.01 -17.98
CA ILE A 256 0.04 -6.47 -18.84
C ILE A 256 -1.05 -5.80 -18.01
N ILE A 257 -1.49 -6.45 -16.93
CA ILE A 257 -2.54 -5.90 -16.05
C ILE A 257 -2.05 -4.62 -15.38
N SER A 258 -0.81 -4.60 -14.86
CA SER A 258 -0.20 -3.41 -14.28
C SER A 258 -0.13 -2.25 -15.28
N ALA A 259 0.31 -2.53 -16.52
CA ALA A 259 0.44 -1.52 -17.57
C ALA A 259 -0.91 -0.94 -18.01
N ILE A 260 -1.94 -1.79 -18.18
CA ILE A 260 -3.29 -1.34 -18.52
C ILE A 260 -3.86 -0.45 -17.41
N GLY A 261 -3.74 -0.90 -16.15
CA GLY A 261 -4.17 -0.13 -14.98
C GLY A 261 -3.49 1.23 -14.92
N TRP A 262 -2.17 1.25 -15.05
CA TRP A 262 -1.36 2.47 -15.04
C TRP A 262 -1.76 3.46 -16.14
N VAL A 263 -1.88 3.00 -17.40
CA VAL A 263 -2.28 3.87 -18.53
C VAL A 263 -3.66 4.49 -18.29
N TYR A 264 -4.61 3.72 -17.76
CA TYR A 264 -5.94 4.21 -17.44
C TYR A 264 -5.88 5.28 -16.35
N THR A 265 -5.28 4.97 -15.20
CA THR A 265 -5.23 5.88 -14.05
C THR A 265 -4.43 7.14 -14.36
N TYR A 266 -3.33 7.03 -15.12
CA TYR A 266 -2.52 8.17 -15.54
C TYR A 266 -3.31 9.13 -16.43
N LYS A 267 -4.04 8.60 -17.44
CA LYS A 267 -4.91 9.43 -18.29
C LYS A 267 -5.99 10.13 -17.49
N GLN A 268 -6.64 9.43 -16.55
CA GLN A 268 -7.67 10.03 -15.71
C GLN A 268 -7.10 11.10 -14.77
N TYR A 269 -5.93 10.86 -14.18
CA TYR A 269 -5.23 11.84 -13.36
C TYR A 269 -4.92 13.13 -14.14
N LEU A 270 -4.49 13.01 -15.40
CA LEU A 270 -4.27 14.19 -16.27
C LEU A 270 -5.55 14.97 -16.56
N VAL A 271 -6.68 14.28 -16.75
CA VAL A 271 -7.98 14.94 -16.96
C VAL A 271 -8.40 15.71 -15.71
N MET A 272 -8.31 15.08 -14.53
CA MET A 272 -8.64 15.73 -13.26
C MET A 272 -7.70 16.90 -12.94
N SER A 273 -6.40 16.75 -13.22
CA SER A 273 -5.41 17.82 -13.07
C SER A 273 -5.72 19.02 -13.96
N LYS A 274 -6.13 18.80 -15.22
CA LYS A 274 -6.53 19.88 -16.12
C LYS A 274 -7.81 20.58 -15.66
N ARG A 275 -8.81 19.82 -15.17
CA ARG A 275 -10.04 20.37 -14.58
C ARG A 275 -9.72 21.32 -13.44
N ASP A 276 -8.90 20.87 -12.49
CA ASP A 276 -8.60 21.65 -11.29
C ASP A 276 -7.72 22.87 -11.60
N ALA A 277 -6.79 22.74 -12.56
CA ALA A 277 -6.01 23.88 -13.05
C ALA A 277 -6.90 24.94 -13.73
N PHE A 278 -7.87 24.51 -14.54
CA PHE A 278 -8.84 25.42 -15.17
C PHE A 278 -9.69 26.16 -14.13
N MET A 279 -10.25 25.44 -13.15
CA MET A 279 -11.04 26.03 -12.06
C MET A 279 -10.24 27.06 -11.25
N TRP A 280 -8.96 26.79 -11.00
CA TRP A 280 -8.12 27.72 -10.26
C TRP A 280 -7.82 29.01 -11.03
N LEU A 281 -7.55 28.92 -12.34
CA LEU A 281 -7.34 30.09 -13.19
C LEU A 281 -8.61 30.96 -13.26
N ASP A 282 -9.78 30.33 -13.37
CA ASP A 282 -11.07 31.03 -13.43
C ASP A 282 -11.40 31.75 -12.11
N ALA A 283 -11.00 31.18 -10.97
CA ALA A 283 -11.24 31.76 -9.65
C ALA A 283 -10.44 33.05 -9.35
N LYS A 284 -9.53 33.49 -10.23
CA LYS A 284 -8.62 34.65 -10.06
C LYS A 284 -8.09 34.83 -8.62
N PRO A 285 -7.49 33.80 -8.01
CA PRO A 285 -7.12 33.82 -6.59
C PRO A 285 -5.96 34.77 -6.29
N ILE A 286 -5.16 35.11 -7.30
CA ILE A 286 -4.15 36.16 -7.21
C ILE A 286 -4.87 37.48 -7.50
N ARG A 287 -5.14 38.27 -6.46
CA ARG A 287 -5.47 39.68 -6.64
C ARG A 287 -4.24 40.38 -7.19
N GLU A 288 -4.20 40.61 -8.49
CA GLU A 288 -3.23 41.51 -9.09
C GLU A 288 -3.35 42.85 -8.35
N LYS A 289 -2.22 43.46 -7.97
CA LYS A 289 -2.23 44.82 -7.42
C LYS A 289 -2.84 45.71 -8.49
N GLU A 290 -4.00 46.29 -8.20
CA GLU A 290 -4.55 47.38 -8.99
C GLU A 290 -3.44 48.43 -9.16
N ALA A 291 -3.09 48.70 -10.42
CA ALA A 291 -2.09 49.69 -10.80
C ALA A 291 -2.63 51.11 -10.64
#